data_AF-A0A8H7DEE5-F1
#
_entry.id   AF-A0A8H7DEE5-F1
#
_cell.length_a   1.000
_cell.length_b   1.000
_cell.length_c   1.000
_cell.angle_alpha   90.00
_cell.angle_beta   90.00
_cell.angle_gamma   90.00
#
_symmetry.space_group_name_H-M   'P 1'
#
loop_
_entity.id
_entity.type
_entity.pdbx_description
1 polymer ?
#
loop_
_entity_poly.entity_id
_entity_poly.type
_entity_poly.pdbx_seq_one_letter_code
_entity_poly.pdbx_strand_id
1 'polypeptide(L)'
;MMAPSLETSVRGHLPVPPTTPVRVMTDMLYRACERAKKARLQGDSDEESDDNHSPDSPTPQPDNPSPPRRRRVPEIRPDPFSTPVKIAITSLRTTSAAFLVSSPPVHSSSTPPHLPPTVISPEKARNTALLTAEPTTALERELQVALRAQQDKNKVQKTQMVAMQSALVLNGAYCDLVRSQLAAQEEKKNKKKKGRLVGDGLPRLLTAREFVRRIEEFEKNATEKAAALEQRKATRLEKADALKGWKVLDEERKERNKEIKEEWKERVKEWEAERDLAREEHRRPGWKKPVLKDLLFPPLPKPGFAVEPGEKMVETDEEEGGKDNGSRDSDSDSDEDSDLPNSADESGNDSDAYRE
;
A
#
# COMPACT_ATOMS: atom_id res chain seq x y z
N MET A 1 6.19 44.21 40.07
CA MET A 1 5.10 43.88 39.14
C MET A 1 5.70 43.67 37.76
N MET A 2 5.69 42.45 37.24
CA MET A 2 6.20 42.16 35.89
C MET A 2 5.09 42.39 34.87
N ALA A 3 5.42 43.08 33.77
CA ALA A 3 4.49 43.35 32.68
C ALA A 3 4.06 42.04 32.01
N PRO A 4 2.76 41.86 31.68
CA PRO A 4 2.31 40.75 30.88
C PRO A 4 2.95 40.85 29.49
N SER A 5 3.77 39.87 29.15
CA SER A 5 4.34 39.74 27.81
C SER A 5 3.21 39.61 26.80
N LEU A 6 3.11 40.58 25.89
CA LEU A 6 2.30 40.52 24.69
C LEU A 6 2.45 39.14 24.05
N GLU A 7 1.30 38.49 23.84
CA GLU A 7 1.14 37.20 23.20
C GLU A 7 2.13 37.05 22.03
N THR A 8 3.08 36.15 22.23
CA THR A 8 4.00 35.72 21.18
C THR A 8 3.17 35.28 19.99
N SER A 9 3.31 36.03 18.90
CA SER A 9 2.66 35.79 17.61
C SER A 9 2.64 34.29 17.29
N VAL A 10 1.44 33.70 17.24
CA VAL A 10 1.20 32.27 16.98
C VAL A 10 1.54 31.89 15.53
N ARG A 11 2.15 32.79 14.75
CA ARG A 11 2.86 32.41 13.53
C ARG A 11 4.12 31.64 13.93
N GLY A 12 3.97 30.33 14.11
CA GLY A 12 5.08 29.40 14.09
C GLY A 12 5.91 29.66 12.84
N HIS A 13 7.02 30.39 12.99
CA HIS A 13 7.98 30.59 11.93
C HIS A 13 8.64 29.23 11.71
N LEU A 14 8.13 28.47 10.74
CA LEU A 14 8.86 27.33 10.23
C LEU A 14 10.20 27.86 9.67
N PRO A 15 11.33 27.25 10.01
CA PRO A 15 12.65 27.71 9.56
C PRO A 15 12.82 27.66 8.04
N VAL A 16 11.92 26.97 7.33
CA VAL A 16 11.86 26.91 5.87
C VAL A 16 10.52 27.47 5.40
N PRO A 17 10.52 28.43 4.45
CA PRO A 17 9.29 28.91 3.84
C PRO A 17 8.52 27.72 3.21
N PRO A 18 7.24 27.52 3.54
CA PRO A 18 6.46 26.43 2.94
C PRO A 18 6.38 26.59 1.43
N THR A 19 6.28 25.47 0.71
CA THR A 19 6.12 25.46 -0.75
C THR A 19 4.88 26.25 -1.17
N THR A 20 4.88 26.80 -2.38
CA THR A 20 3.79 27.65 -2.91
C THR A 20 2.38 27.03 -2.73
N PRO A 21 2.16 25.73 -2.99
CA PRO A 21 0.87 25.09 -2.75
C PRO A 21 0.46 25.06 -1.25
N VAL A 22 1.43 24.78 -0.37
CA VAL A 22 1.19 24.74 1.09
C VAL A 22 0.82 26.14 1.59
N ARG A 23 1.52 27.18 1.13
CA ARG A 23 1.18 28.58 1.45
C ARG A 23 -0.26 28.93 1.08
N VAL A 24 -0.69 28.58 -0.13
CA VAL A 24 -2.06 28.84 -0.61
C VAL A 24 -3.09 28.18 0.31
N MET A 25 -2.86 26.93 0.73
CA MET A 25 -3.75 26.21 1.65
C MET A 25 -3.72 26.80 3.07
N THR A 26 -2.54 27.14 3.59
CA THR A 26 -2.40 27.78 4.90
C THR A 26 -3.10 29.13 4.95
N ASP A 27 -2.94 29.96 3.92
CA ASP A 27 -3.63 31.25 3.79
C ASP A 27 -5.16 31.07 3.71
N MET A 28 -5.62 30.04 2.98
CA MET A 28 -7.05 29.70 2.92
C MET A 28 -7.60 29.34 4.30
N LEU A 29 -6.91 28.45 5.04
CA LEU A 29 -7.32 28.04 6.39
C LEU A 29 -7.31 29.22 7.36
N TYR A 30 -6.25 30.05 7.33
CA TYR A 30 -6.14 31.23 8.17
C TYR A 30 -7.31 32.21 7.93
N ARG A 31 -7.64 32.49 6.66
CA ARG A 31 -8.79 33.32 6.29
C ARG A 31 -10.14 32.71 6.67
N ALA A 32 -10.25 31.39 6.77
CA ALA A 32 -11.46 30.73 7.26
C ALA A 32 -11.60 30.90 8.79
N CYS A 33 -10.51 30.70 9.54
CA CYS A 33 -10.49 30.90 11.00
C CYS A 33 -10.77 32.36 11.39
N GLU A 34 -10.18 33.34 10.71
CA GLU A 34 -10.44 34.77 10.98
C GLU A 34 -11.91 35.13 10.74
N ARG A 35 -12.54 34.57 9.70
CA ARG A 35 -13.98 34.78 9.46
C ARG A 35 -14.84 34.15 10.54
N ALA A 36 -14.51 32.94 10.99
CA ALA A 36 -15.23 32.30 12.09
C ALA A 36 -15.08 33.09 13.41
N LYS A 37 -13.89 33.63 13.68
CA LYS A 37 -13.65 34.49 14.86
C LYS A 37 -14.45 35.79 14.77
N LYS A 38 -14.46 36.44 13.61
CA LYS A 38 -15.25 37.67 13.40
C LYS A 38 -16.75 37.42 13.53
N ALA A 39 -17.26 36.31 13.00
CA ALA A 39 -18.67 35.94 13.14
C ALA A 39 -19.07 35.73 14.60
N ARG A 40 -18.19 35.13 15.42
CA ARG A 40 -18.43 34.98 16.87
C ARG A 40 -18.44 36.32 17.62
N LEU A 41 -17.59 37.26 17.22
CA LEU A 41 -17.56 38.60 17.83
C LEU A 41 -18.74 39.48 17.40
N GLN A 42 -19.32 39.24 16.23
CA GLN A 42 -20.47 39.99 15.73
C GLN A 42 -21.82 39.40 16.19
N GLY A 43 -21.89 38.10 16.46
CA GLY A 43 -23.11 37.44 16.94
C GLY A 43 -23.45 37.68 18.41
N ASP A 44 -22.63 38.46 19.13
CA ASP A 44 -22.81 38.78 20.56
C ASP A 44 -23.12 40.27 20.79
N SER A 45 -23.43 41.00 19.71
CA SER A 45 -23.71 42.44 19.74
C SER A 45 -25.03 42.82 19.05
N ASP A 46 -26.03 41.94 19.12
CA ASP A 46 -27.39 42.16 18.59
C ASP A 46 -28.43 42.44 19.70
N GLU A 47 -27.98 42.85 20.90
CA GLU A 47 -28.88 43.44 21.90
C GLU A 47 -28.55 44.92 22.12
N GLU A 48 -29.53 45.75 21.75
CA GLU A 48 -29.76 47.13 22.17
C GLU A 48 -28.75 48.21 21.76
N SER A 49 -29.07 48.90 20.66
CA SER A 49 -28.98 50.36 20.66
C SER A 49 -30.08 50.95 19.78
N ASP A 50 -31.24 51.16 20.40
CA ASP A 50 -32.20 52.17 20.00
C ASP A 50 -31.53 53.56 19.95
N ASP A 51 -31.98 54.36 19.00
CA ASP A 51 -32.00 55.83 19.02
C ASP A 51 -30.69 56.59 19.32
N ASN A 52 -30.11 57.20 18.28
CA ASN A 52 -30.16 58.66 18.17
C ASN A 52 -29.64 59.25 16.85
N HIS A 53 -30.33 60.31 16.45
CA HIS A 53 -30.08 61.20 15.32
C HIS A 53 -28.70 61.87 15.28
N SER A 54 -28.16 62.10 14.07
CA SER A 54 -27.97 63.47 13.56
C SER A 54 -27.46 63.51 12.11
N PRO A 55 -28.01 64.38 11.25
CA PRO A 55 -27.42 64.79 9.98
C PRO A 55 -26.43 65.96 10.18
N ASP A 56 -25.74 66.33 9.10
CA ASP A 56 -24.87 67.51 8.92
C ASP A 56 -23.39 67.42 9.34
N SER A 57 -22.50 67.30 8.34
CA SER A 57 -21.80 68.48 7.80
C SER A 57 -20.77 68.10 6.71
N PRO A 58 -20.75 68.77 5.55
CA PRO A 58 -19.71 68.61 4.53
C PRO A 58 -18.53 69.53 4.83
N THR A 59 -17.34 68.95 5.11
CA THR A 59 -16.09 69.72 5.19
C THR A 59 -15.33 69.61 3.86
N PRO A 60 -15.02 70.72 3.16
CA PRO A 60 -14.25 70.70 1.94
C PRO A 60 -12.76 70.62 2.24
N GLN A 61 -12.08 69.55 1.78
CA GLN A 61 -10.63 69.42 1.86
C GLN A 61 -9.95 70.10 0.65
N PRO A 62 -8.78 70.75 0.86
CA PRO A 62 -8.06 71.48 -0.18
C PRO A 62 -7.28 70.57 -1.13
N ASP A 63 -7.21 71.03 -2.38
CA ASP A 63 -6.58 70.42 -3.54
C ASP A 63 -5.09 70.12 -3.32
N ASN A 64 -4.74 68.83 -3.30
CA ASN A 64 -3.37 68.36 -3.26
C ASN A 64 -2.92 67.97 -4.69
N PRO A 65 -1.80 68.51 -5.21
CA PRO A 65 -1.38 68.32 -6.60
C PRO A 65 -1.01 66.87 -6.90
N SER A 66 -1.58 66.36 -7.99
CA SER A 66 -1.51 64.96 -8.42
C SER A 66 -0.08 64.52 -8.78
N PRO A 67 0.40 63.37 -8.26
CA PRO A 67 1.68 62.79 -8.66
C PRO A 67 1.60 62.16 -10.07
N PRO A 68 2.75 62.04 -10.77
CA PRO A 68 2.80 61.62 -12.16
C PRO A 68 2.20 60.21 -12.37
N ARG A 69 1.34 60.11 -13.39
CA ARG A 69 0.66 58.90 -13.86
C ARG A 69 1.67 57.75 -14.11
N ARG A 70 1.92 56.94 -13.08
CA ARG A 70 2.48 55.60 -13.26
C ARG A 70 1.48 54.80 -14.08
N ARG A 71 1.94 54.20 -15.18
CA ARG A 71 1.18 53.23 -15.99
C ARG A 71 0.60 52.18 -15.03
N ARG A 72 -0.71 52.25 -14.79
CA ARG A 72 -1.44 51.28 -13.99
C ARG A 72 -1.36 49.95 -14.73
N VAL A 73 -0.58 49.03 -14.18
CA VAL A 73 -0.77 47.60 -14.45
C VAL A 73 -2.25 47.32 -14.17
N PRO A 74 -2.99 46.64 -15.08
CA PRO A 74 -4.39 46.34 -14.86
C PRO A 74 -4.51 45.63 -13.51
N GLU A 75 -5.04 46.35 -12.52
CA GLU A 75 -5.32 45.83 -11.20
C GLU A 75 -6.45 44.83 -11.40
N ILE A 76 -6.08 43.54 -11.41
CA ILE A 76 -7.04 42.43 -11.49
C ILE A 76 -7.90 42.57 -10.24
N ARG A 77 -9.04 43.24 -10.38
CA ARG A 77 -10.00 43.36 -9.29
C ARG A 77 -10.46 41.95 -8.96
N PRO A 78 -10.19 41.45 -7.74
CA PRO A 78 -10.66 40.13 -7.37
C PRO A 78 -12.18 40.12 -7.49
N ASP A 79 -12.71 39.14 -8.20
CA ASP A 79 -14.15 38.94 -8.35
C ASP A 79 -14.79 38.94 -6.94
N PRO A 80 -15.74 39.85 -6.64
CA PRO A 80 -16.35 39.96 -5.32
C PRO A 80 -17.11 38.69 -4.91
N PHE A 81 -17.43 37.81 -5.87
CA PHE A 81 -18.08 36.52 -5.63
C PHE A 81 -17.09 35.35 -5.54
N SER A 82 -15.78 35.63 -5.63
CA SER A 82 -14.76 34.61 -5.49
C SER A 82 -14.60 34.24 -4.02
N THR A 83 -15.19 33.11 -3.65
CA THR A 83 -14.95 32.55 -2.32
C THR A 83 -13.45 32.25 -2.17
N PRO A 84 -12.87 32.39 -0.98
CA PRO A 84 -11.46 32.06 -0.76
C PRO A 84 -11.07 30.65 -1.19
N VAL A 85 -12.06 29.73 -1.22
CA VAL A 85 -11.92 28.39 -1.80
C VAL A 85 -11.67 28.45 -3.31
N LYS A 86 -12.44 29.24 -4.08
CA LYS A 86 -12.21 29.44 -5.52
C LYS A 86 -10.85 30.08 -5.80
N ILE A 87 -10.42 31.04 -4.98
CA ILE A 87 -9.10 31.66 -5.08
C ILE A 87 -7.99 30.62 -4.84
N ALA A 88 -8.15 29.77 -3.82
CA ALA A 88 -7.19 28.71 -3.54
C ALA A 88 -7.15 27.66 -4.66
N ILE A 89 -8.31 27.22 -5.17
CA ILE A 89 -8.42 26.30 -6.31
C ILE A 89 -7.74 26.85 -7.56
N THR A 90 -8.04 28.10 -7.92
CA THR A 90 -7.44 28.76 -9.09
C THR A 90 -5.93 28.96 -8.93
N SER A 91 -5.47 29.31 -7.72
CA SER A 91 -4.04 29.39 -7.40
C SER A 91 -3.37 28.02 -7.43
N LEU A 92 -4.01 26.96 -6.95
CA LEU A 92 -3.47 25.60 -7.00
C LEU A 92 -3.35 25.08 -8.44
N ARG A 93 -4.33 25.40 -9.30
CA ARG A 93 -4.30 25.06 -10.74
C ARG A 93 -3.09 25.62 -11.49
N THR A 94 -2.48 26.71 -11.02
CA THR A 94 -1.28 27.27 -11.64
C THR A 94 0.03 26.76 -11.01
N THR A 95 -0.06 25.86 -10.02
CA THR A 95 1.12 25.25 -9.36
C THR A 95 1.35 23.82 -9.85
N SER A 96 2.47 23.22 -9.46
CA SER A 96 2.75 21.79 -9.67
C SER A 96 1.71 20.87 -9.02
N ALA A 97 0.93 21.36 -8.06
CA ALA A 97 -0.16 20.64 -7.41
C ALA A 97 -1.51 20.77 -8.14
N ALA A 98 -1.53 21.25 -9.38
CA ALA A 98 -2.75 21.40 -10.19
C ALA A 98 -3.54 20.09 -10.30
N PHE A 99 -2.85 18.94 -10.30
CA PHE A 99 -3.46 17.61 -10.36
C PHE A 99 -4.39 17.30 -9.17
N LEU A 100 -4.25 17.99 -8.03
CA LEU A 100 -5.15 17.84 -6.89
C LEU A 100 -6.55 18.45 -7.16
N VAL A 101 -6.66 19.34 -8.14
CA VAL A 101 -7.85 20.16 -8.38
C VAL A 101 -8.36 20.07 -9.83
N SER A 102 -7.57 19.49 -10.73
CA SER A 102 -7.99 19.20 -12.10
C SER A 102 -8.70 17.84 -12.15
N SER A 103 -9.82 17.78 -12.87
CA SER A 103 -10.54 16.53 -13.16
C SER A 103 -9.99 15.86 -14.44
N PRO A 104 -8.83 15.20 -14.37
CA PRO A 104 -8.64 13.94 -15.10
C PRO A 104 -7.91 12.88 -14.24
N PRO A 105 -7.84 11.61 -14.70
CA PRO A 105 -7.14 10.56 -13.97
C PRO A 105 -5.70 10.97 -13.64
N VAL A 106 -5.27 10.64 -12.42
CA VAL A 106 -3.88 10.86 -12.00
C VAL A 106 -2.97 10.03 -12.89
N HIS A 107 -2.01 10.68 -13.55
CA HIS A 107 -1.03 10.01 -14.40
C HIS A 107 0.21 9.66 -13.59
N SER A 108 0.98 8.67 -14.06
CA SER A 108 2.26 8.30 -13.44
C SER A 108 3.26 9.46 -13.35
N SER A 109 3.14 10.45 -14.25
CA SER A 109 3.96 11.67 -14.28
C SER A 109 3.61 12.71 -13.20
N SER A 110 2.50 12.55 -12.47
CA SER A 110 2.09 13.48 -11.41
C SER A 110 2.89 13.23 -10.13
N THR A 111 3.98 13.97 -9.95
CA THR A 111 4.82 13.88 -8.75
C THR A 111 4.33 14.87 -7.68
N PRO A 112 3.86 14.41 -6.51
CA PRO A 112 3.60 15.28 -5.38
C PRO A 112 4.91 15.90 -4.88
N PRO A 113 4.83 17.03 -4.16
CA PRO A 113 6.01 17.65 -3.57
C PRO A 113 6.73 16.65 -2.65
N HIS A 114 8.01 16.40 -2.93
CA HIS A 114 8.86 15.59 -2.05
C HIS A 114 9.10 16.36 -0.75
N LEU A 115 8.69 15.75 0.37
CA LEU A 115 8.92 16.27 1.71
C LEU A 115 10.06 15.47 2.33
N PRO A 116 11.31 15.98 2.31
CA PRO A 116 12.43 15.25 2.90
C PRO A 116 12.19 15.11 4.41
N PRO A 117 12.34 13.90 4.98
CA PRO A 117 12.25 13.72 6.43
C PRO A 117 13.36 14.54 7.09
N THR A 118 13.01 15.28 8.14
CA THR A 118 13.99 16.04 8.93
C THR A 118 14.64 15.12 9.96
N VAL A 119 15.95 15.23 10.17
CA VAL A 119 16.64 14.38 11.15
C VAL A 119 16.16 14.73 12.56
N ILE A 120 15.51 13.77 13.22
CA ILE A 120 15.13 13.89 14.64
C ILE A 120 16.35 13.57 15.48
N SER A 121 16.85 14.56 16.23
CA SER A 121 17.94 14.32 17.19
C SER A 121 17.56 13.23 18.18
N PRO A 122 18.47 12.34 18.63
CA PRO A 122 18.16 11.29 19.61
C PRO A 122 17.73 11.89 20.96
N GLU A 123 16.96 11.13 21.74
CA GLU A 123 16.58 11.55 23.10
C GLU A 123 17.83 11.57 23.98
N LYS A 124 18.17 12.76 24.48
CA LYS A 124 19.26 12.94 25.44
C LYS A 124 18.65 13.30 26.77
N ALA A 125 18.95 12.53 27.81
CA ALA A 125 18.60 12.88 29.17
C ALA A 125 19.37 14.14 29.58
N ARG A 126 18.70 15.29 29.57
CA ARG A 126 19.26 16.56 30.02
C ARG A 126 18.91 16.77 31.48
N ASN A 127 19.79 17.46 32.22
CA ASN A 127 19.53 17.90 33.59
C ASN A 127 19.24 16.76 34.58
N THR A 128 19.75 15.54 34.34
CA THR A 128 19.57 14.39 35.25
C THR A 128 20.11 14.68 36.65
N ALA A 129 21.26 15.36 36.74
CA ALA A 129 21.84 15.80 38.01
C ALA A 129 20.89 16.75 38.79
N LEU A 130 20.23 17.69 38.10
CA LEU A 130 19.30 18.63 38.74
C LEU A 130 17.98 17.97 39.18
N LEU A 131 17.56 16.91 38.49
CA LEU A 131 16.34 16.16 38.83
C LEU A 131 16.55 15.10 39.92
N THR A 132 17.80 14.72 40.16
CA THR A 132 18.20 13.74 41.19
C THR A 132 18.64 14.42 42.49
N ALA A 133 19.10 15.67 42.44
CA ALA A 133 19.42 16.45 43.63
C ALA A 133 18.18 16.69 44.51
N GLU A 134 18.34 16.58 45.83
CA GLU A 134 17.28 16.90 46.80
C GLU A 134 17.06 18.41 46.85
N PRO A 135 15.83 18.91 46.66
CA PRO A 135 15.54 20.34 46.71
C PRO A 135 15.64 20.85 48.14
N THR A 136 16.47 21.87 48.35
CA THR A 136 16.68 22.51 49.67
C THR A 136 15.62 23.58 49.96
N THR A 137 15.10 24.22 48.91
CA THR A 137 14.09 25.28 49.01
C THR A 137 12.76 24.89 48.36
N ALA A 138 11.67 25.56 48.76
CA ALA A 138 10.36 25.36 48.13
C ALA A 138 10.37 25.73 46.64
N LEU A 139 11.08 26.81 46.27
CA LEU A 139 11.23 27.25 44.89
C LEU A 139 11.97 26.21 44.02
N GLU A 140 13.04 25.60 44.55
CA GLU A 140 13.76 24.53 43.85
C GLU A 140 12.85 23.34 43.54
N ARG A 141 11.97 22.97 44.48
CA ARG A 141 10.98 21.90 44.27
C ARG A 141 10.01 22.27 43.14
N GLU A 142 9.47 23.49 43.14
CA GLU A 142 8.58 23.96 42.07
C GLU A 142 9.28 23.98 40.70
N LEU A 143 10.53 24.44 40.64
CA LEU A 143 11.32 24.44 39.41
C LEU A 143 11.62 23.02 38.91
N GLN A 144 11.91 22.06 39.80
CA GLN A 144 12.06 20.65 39.42
C GLN A 144 10.75 20.07 38.86
N VAL A 145 9.60 20.40 39.45
CA VAL A 145 8.28 19.97 38.93
C VAL A 145 8.01 20.56 37.55
N ALA A 146 8.23 21.87 37.37
CA ALA A 146 8.08 22.53 36.08
C ALA A 146 9.04 21.96 35.03
N LEU A 147 10.28 21.62 35.42
CA LEU A 147 11.26 21.00 34.52
C LEU A 147 10.84 19.60 34.08
N ARG A 148 10.31 18.76 35.00
CA ARG A 148 9.76 17.43 34.65
C ARG A 148 8.59 17.56 33.68
N ALA A 149 7.62 18.44 33.99
CA ALA A 149 6.48 18.69 33.12
C ALA A 149 6.90 19.15 31.72
N GLN A 150 7.90 20.04 31.62
CA GLN A 150 8.44 20.49 30.33
C GLN A 150 9.18 19.37 29.58
N GLN A 151 9.93 18.51 30.29
CA GLN A 151 10.57 17.35 29.68
C GLN A 151 9.55 16.36 29.13
N ASP A 152 8.48 16.10 29.88
CA ASP A 152 7.42 15.18 29.44
C ASP A 152 6.64 15.75 28.25
N LYS A 153 6.34 17.05 28.25
CA LYS A 153 5.76 17.73 27.09
C LYS A 153 6.66 17.62 25.85
N ASN A 154 7.97 17.82 26.01
CA ASN A 154 8.94 17.68 24.92
C ASN A 154 9.02 16.23 24.41
N LYS A 155 8.96 15.22 25.30
CA LYS A 155 8.90 13.80 24.90
C LYS A 155 7.65 13.54 24.06
N VAL A 156 6.47 13.97 24.50
CA VAL A 156 5.22 13.81 23.77
C VAL A 156 5.28 14.49 22.39
N GLN A 157 5.79 15.71 22.30
CA GLN A 157 5.95 16.40 21.01
C GLN A 157 6.91 15.67 20.08
N LYS A 158 7.98 15.08 20.63
CA LYS A 158 8.95 14.34 19.86
C LYS A 158 8.41 13.01 19.37
N THR A 159 7.68 12.26 20.19
CA THR A 159 7.01 11.02 19.76
C THR A 159 5.99 11.31 18.66
N GLN A 160 5.22 12.39 18.77
CA GLN A 160 4.31 12.84 17.72
C GLN A 160 5.05 13.18 16.42
N MET A 161 6.18 13.89 16.50
CA MET A 161 6.99 14.21 15.33
C MET A 161 7.58 12.95 14.67
N VAL A 162 8.05 11.97 15.46
CA VAL A 162 8.51 10.66 14.95
C VAL A 162 7.37 9.95 14.22
N ALA A 163 6.18 9.89 14.81
CA ALA A 163 5.01 9.26 14.20
C ALA A 163 4.58 9.95 12.89
N MET A 164 4.63 11.28 12.84
CA MET A 164 4.33 12.04 11.62
C MET A 164 5.37 11.77 10.52
N GLN A 165 6.65 11.70 10.86
CA GLN A 165 7.70 11.40 9.89
C GLN A 165 7.63 9.96 9.38
N SER A 166 7.38 8.98 10.26
CA SER A 166 7.23 7.60 9.83
C SER A 166 6.03 7.44 8.88
N ALA A 167 4.90 8.09 9.18
CA ALA A 167 3.75 8.13 8.28
C ALA A 167 4.09 8.76 6.92
N LEU A 168 4.84 9.87 6.90
CA LEU A 168 5.28 10.50 5.65
C LEU A 168 6.16 9.57 4.79
N VAL A 169 7.10 8.85 5.42
CA VAL A 169 7.98 7.89 4.72
C VAL A 169 7.16 6.73 4.14
N LEU A 170 6.23 6.16 4.92
CA LEU A 170 5.35 5.09 4.46
C LEU A 170 4.45 5.53 3.30
N ASN A 171 3.84 6.71 3.42
CA ASN A 171 3.01 7.29 2.36
C ASN A 171 3.83 7.56 1.09
N GLY A 172 5.06 8.04 1.23
CA GLY A 172 5.99 8.21 0.11
C GLY A 172 6.23 6.90 -0.64
N ALA A 173 6.63 5.86 0.09
CA ALA A 173 6.87 4.53 -0.48
C ALA A 173 5.61 3.94 -1.15
N TYR A 174 4.44 4.05 -0.50
CA TYR A 174 3.17 3.61 -1.07
C TYR A 174 2.84 4.35 -2.37
N CYS A 175 2.98 5.68 -2.39
CA CYS A 175 2.76 6.47 -3.58
C CYS A 175 3.70 6.09 -4.73
N ASP A 176 4.96 5.75 -4.44
CA ASP A 176 5.92 5.30 -5.45
C ASP A 176 5.54 3.94 -6.04
N LEU A 177 5.06 3.00 -5.22
CA LEU A 177 4.50 1.73 -5.67
C LEU A 177 3.29 1.95 -6.59
N VAL A 178 2.32 2.75 -6.17
CA VAL A 178 1.12 3.05 -6.97
C VAL A 178 1.51 3.72 -8.29
N ARG A 179 2.48 4.66 -8.28
CA ARG A 179 2.98 5.27 -9.53
C ARG A 179 3.64 4.26 -10.44
N SER A 180 4.45 3.34 -9.91
CA SER A 180 5.10 2.30 -10.71
C SER A 180 4.06 1.39 -11.40
N GLN A 181 2.97 1.06 -10.69
CA GLN A 181 1.85 0.29 -11.24
C GLN A 181 1.11 1.09 -12.32
N LEU A 182 0.82 2.37 -12.07
CA LEU A 182 0.21 3.25 -13.07
C LEU A 182 1.09 3.40 -14.32
N ALA A 183 2.40 3.59 -14.16
CA ALA A 183 3.35 3.65 -15.25
C ALA A 183 3.34 2.35 -16.07
N ALA A 184 3.37 1.19 -15.41
CA ALA A 184 3.29 -0.11 -16.06
C ALA A 184 1.96 -0.30 -16.81
N GLN A 185 0.85 0.15 -16.25
CA GLN A 185 -0.46 0.11 -16.91
C GLN A 185 -0.53 1.05 -18.12
N GLU A 186 -0.03 2.28 -17.99
CA GLU A 186 0.07 3.26 -19.07
C GLU A 186 0.95 2.72 -20.20
N GLU A 187 2.10 2.13 -19.88
CA GLU A 187 2.96 1.46 -20.85
C GLU A 187 2.27 0.29 -21.53
N LYS A 188 1.57 -0.58 -20.78
CA LYS A 188 0.80 -1.70 -21.35
C LYS A 188 -0.28 -1.19 -22.31
N LYS A 189 -1.01 -0.14 -21.93
CA LYS A 189 -2.01 0.53 -22.79
C LYS A 189 -1.38 1.14 -24.04
N ASN A 190 -0.20 1.74 -23.91
CA ASN A 190 0.54 2.33 -25.02
C ASN A 190 1.14 1.26 -25.95
N LYS A 191 1.60 0.12 -25.42
CA LYS A 191 2.10 -1.03 -26.19
C LYS A 191 0.99 -1.64 -27.05
N LYS A 192 -0.23 -1.79 -26.52
CA LYS A 192 -1.40 -2.24 -27.31
C LYS A 192 -1.68 -1.31 -28.51
N LYS A 193 -1.42 -0.01 -28.38
CA LYS A 193 -1.59 0.96 -29.47
C LYS A 193 -0.44 0.94 -30.49
N LYS A 194 0.78 0.52 -30.11
CA LYS A 194 1.95 0.43 -31.02
C LYS A 194 1.81 -0.64 -32.11
N GLY A 195 0.83 -1.53 -32.03
CA GLY A 195 0.48 -2.45 -33.12
C GLY A 195 -0.30 -1.79 -34.28
N ARG A 196 -0.67 -0.50 -34.18
CA ARG A 196 -1.28 0.21 -35.30
C ARG A 196 -0.23 0.48 -36.39
N LEU A 197 -0.55 0.02 -37.60
CA LEU A 197 0.25 0.10 -38.82
C LEU A 197 0.79 1.52 -39.17
N VAL A 198 0.24 2.57 -38.54
CA VAL A 198 0.63 3.98 -38.75
C VAL A 198 0.85 4.65 -37.40
N GLY A 199 1.95 4.30 -36.70
CA GLY A 199 2.32 4.89 -35.42
C GLY A 199 2.89 6.31 -35.48
N ASP A 200 3.32 6.76 -36.68
CA ASP A 200 4.02 8.05 -36.86
C ASP A 200 3.07 9.25 -36.90
N GLY A 201 1.74 9.04 -36.91
CA GLY A 201 0.74 10.11 -36.91
C GLY A 201 0.70 10.98 -38.17
N LEU A 202 1.64 10.83 -39.11
CA LEU A 202 1.61 11.53 -40.39
C LEU A 202 0.59 10.89 -41.34
N PRO A 203 -0.30 11.68 -41.97
CA PRO A 203 -1.14 11.21 -43.05
C PRO A 203 -0.25 10.85 -44.25
N ARG A 204 0.06 9.55 -44.39
CA ARG A 204 0.72 9.03 -45.59
C ARG A 204 -0.33 8.87 -46.69
N LEU A 205 -0.04 9.39 -47.88
CA LEU A 205 -0.86 9.16 -49.07
C LEU A 205 -0.96 7.66 -49.34
N LEU A 206 -2.20 7.15 -49.35
CA LEU A 206 -2.57 5.74 -49.53
C LEU A 206 -2.12 5.14 -50.88
N THR A 207 -1.62 5.96 -51.81
CA THR A 207 -1.18 5.56 -53.15
C THR A 207 0.31 5.24 -53.26
N ALA A 208 1.11 5.46 -52.20
CA ALA A 208 2.52 5.10 -52.23
C ALA A 208 2.67 3.56 -52.25
N ARG A 209 3.36 3.01 -53.26
CA ARG A 209 3.63 1.56 -53.39
C ARG A 209 4.26 0.95 -52.13
N GLU A 210 5.06 1.74 -51.40
CA GLU A 210 5.65 1.34 -50.13
C GLU A 210 4.62 1.05 -49.04
N PHE A 211 3.50 1.76 -49.03
CA PHE A 211 2.44 1.56 -48.05
C PHE A 211 1.70 0.25 -48.32
N VAL A 212 1.37 -0.03 -49.58
CA VAL A 212 0.75 -1.30 -50.00
C VAL A 212 1.64 -2.48 -49.60
N ARG A 213 2.95 -2.41 -49.88
CA ARG A 213 3.90 -3.47 -49.49
C ARG A 213 3.93 -3.70 -47.97
N ARG A 214 3.86 -2.64 -47.17
CA ARG A 214 3.82 -2.76 -45.70
C ARG A 214 2.51 -3.36 -45.19
N ILE A 215 1.37 -3.07 -45.83
CA ILE A 215 0.10 -3.73 -45.51
C ILE A 215 0.22 -5.23 -45.79
N GLU A 216 0.69 -5.62 -46.98
CA GLU A 216 0.87 -7.02 -47.35
C GLU A 216 1.81 -7.75 -46.38
N GLU A 217 2.95 -7.14 -46.03
CA GLU A 217 3.86 -7.67 -45.02
C GLU A 217 3.19 -7.79 -43.64
N PHE A 218 2.36 -6.81 -43.25
CA PHE A 218 1.64 -6.84 -41.97
C PHE A 218 0.56 -7.93 -41.93
N GLU A 219 -0.24 -8.08 -42.99
CA GLU A 219 -1.24 -9.13 -43.12
C GLU A 219 -0.59 -10.51 -43.12
N LYS A 220 0.49 -10.69 -43.88
CA LYS A 220 1.27 -11.94 -43.88
C LYS A 220 1.83 -12.26 -42.50
N ASN A 221 2.41 -11.27 -41.81
CA ASN A 221 2.90 -11.47 -40.44
C ASN A 221 1.74 -11.76 -39.46
N ALA A 222 0.55 -11.19 -39.66
CA ALA A 222 -0.61 -11.45 -38.82
C ALA A 222 -1.14 -12.88 -39.02
N THR A 223 -1.20 -13.37 -40.26
CA THR A 223 -1.61 -14.75 -40.56
C THR A 223 -0.60 -15.78 -40.05
N GLU A 224 0.71 -15.53 -40.23
CA GLU A 224 1.78 -16.39 -39.68
C GLU A 224 1.73 -16.46 -38.14
N LYS A 225 1.51 -15.33 -37.46
CA LYS A 225 1.34 -15.30 -35.99
C LYS A 225 0.10 -16.03 -35.54
N ALA A 226 -1.03 -15.88 -36.24
CA ALA A 226 -2.26 -16.59 -35.91
C ALA A 226 -2.08 -18.11 -36.08
N ALA A 227 -1.44 -18.55 -37.18
CA ALA A 227 -1.12 -19.94 -37.41
C ALA A 227 -0.18 -20.52 -36.33
N ALA A 228 0.86 -19.79 -35.94
CA ALA A 228 1.76 -20.21 -34.86
C ALA A 228 1.06 -20.31 -33.50
N LEU A 229 0.10 -19.42 -33.20
CA LEU A 229 -0.71 -19.50 -31.99
C LEU A 229 -1.63 -20.73 -31.99
N GLU A 230 -2.29 -21.03 -33.12
CA GLU A 230 -3.12 -22.22 -33.25
C GLU A 230 -2.30 -23.51 -33.09
N GLN A 231 -1.09 -23.58 -33.67
CA GLN A 231 -0.17 -24.71 -33.45
C GLN A 231 0.24 -24.84 -31.98
N ARG A 232 0.51 -23.73 -31.29
CA ARG A 232 0.81 -23.74 -29.85
C ARG A 232 -0.37 -24.19 -29.00
N LYS A 233 -1.61 -23.85 -29.37
CA LYS A 233 -2.81 -24.35 -28.69
C LYS A 233 -2.98 -25.84 -28.90
N ALA A 234 -2.87 -26.32 -30.14
CA ALA A 234 -2.98 -27.74 -30.47
C ALA A 234 -1.95 -28.58 -29.68
N THR A 235 -0.68 -28.16 -29.69
CA THR A 235 0.37 -28.86 -28.92
C THR A 235 0.13 -28.82 -27.41
N ARG A 236 -0.43 -27.73 -26.84
CA ARG A 236 -0.83 -27.69 -25.42
C ARG A 236 -1.96 -28.66 -25.11
N LEU A 237 -2.96 -28.78 -25.98
CA LEU A 237 -4.08 -29.72 -25.80
C LEU A 237 -3.60 -31.16 -25.85
N GLU A 238 -2.79 -31.53 -26.85
CA GLU A 238 -2.18 -32.85 -26.95
C GLU A 238 -1.37 -33.21 -25.70
N LYS A 239 -0.56 -32.26 -25.21
CA LYS A 239 0.19 -32.42 -23.96
C LYS A 239 -0.73 -32.64 -22.76
N ALA A 240 -1.81 -31.87 -22.66
CA ALA A 240 -2.77 -31.98 -21.58
C ALA A 240 -3.48 -33.34 -21.59
N ASP A 241 -3.89 -33.83 -22.76
CA ASP A 241 -4.59 -35.10 -22.89
C ASP A 241 -3.68 -36.30 -22.64
N ALA A 242 -2.43 -36.27 -23.13
CA ALA A 242 -1.43 -37.27 -22.80
C ALA A 242 -1.12 -37.31 -21.28
N LEU A 243 -1.10 -36.14 -20.61
CA LEU A 243 -0.91 -36.08 -19.16
C LEU A 243 -2.12 -36.66 -18.40
N LYS A 244 -3.35 -36.40 -18.86
CA LYS A 244 -4.56 -37.01 -18.28
C LYS A 244 -4.52 -38.53 -18.40
N GLY A 245 -4.23 -39.06 -19.59
CA GLY A 245 -4.13 -40.50 -19.82
C GLY A 245 -3.07 -41.16 -18.93
N TRP A 246 -1.92 -40.50 -18.76
CA TRP A 246 -0.87 -40.99 -17.86
C TRP A 246 -1.31 -41.00 -16.38
N LYS A 247 -2.06 -40.00 -15.91
CA LYS A 247 -2.57 -39.97 -14.53
C LYS A 247 -3.49 -41.15 -14.23
N VAL A 248 -4.42 -41.45 -15.13
CA VAL A 248 -5.34 -42.60 -14.99
C VAL A 248 -4.54 -43.91 -14.87
N LEU A 249 -3.55 -44.13 -15.75
CA LEU A 249 -2.72 -45.33 -15.70
C LEU A 249 -1.86 -45.41 -14.43
N ASP A 250 -1.36 -44.28 -13.91
CA ASP A 250 -0.58 -44.27 -12.67
C ASP A 250 -1.46 -44.50 -11.43
N GLU A 251 -2.70 -44.03 -11.44
CA GLU A 251 -3.72 -44.32 -10.42
C GLU A 251 -4.05 -45.82 -10.38
N GLU A 252 -4.39 -46.42 -11.53
CA GLU A 252 -4.63 -47.87 -11.63
C GLU A 252 -3.42 -48.70 -11.14
N ARG A 253 -2.20 -48.27 -11.48
CA ARG A 253 -0.97 -48.91 -11.00
C ARG A 253 -0.84 -48.82 -9.48
N LYS A 254 -1.15 -47.66 -8.90
CA LYS A 254 -1.10 -47.45 -7.43
C LYS A 254 -2.14 -48.32 -6.71
N GLU A 255 -3.32 -48.49 -7.28
CA GLU A 255 -4.37 -49.37 -6.76
C GLU A 255 -3.91 -50.83 -6.74
N ARG A 256 -3.42 -51.38 -7.86
CA ARG A 256 -2.86 -52.75 -7.90
C ARG A 256 -1.71 -52.93 -6.92
N ASN A 257 -0.81 -51.94 -6.83
CA ASN A 257 0.28 -51.98 -5.85
C ASN A 257 -0.20 -51.91 -4.40
N LYS A 258 -1.38 -51.34 -4.13
CA LYS A 258 -2.00 -51.33 -2.81
C LYS A 258 -2.54 -52.71 -2.47
N GLU A 259 -3.25 -53.35 -3.40
CA GLU A 259 -3.76 -54.74 -3.25
C GLU A 259 -2.61 -55.72 -2.98
N ILE A 260 -1.53 -55.66 -3.79
CA ILE A 260 -0.33 -56.49 -3.61
C ILE A 260 0.31 -56.29 -2.23
N LYS A 261 0.30 -55.06 -1.70
CA LYS A 261 0.81 -54.79 -0.34
C LYS A 261 -0.09 -55.36 0.74
N GLU A 262 -1.40 -55.37 0.53
CA GLU A 262 -2.37 -55.97 1.45
C GLU A 262 -2.19 -57.49 1.50
N GLU A 263 -2.13 -58.16 0.35
CA GLU A 263 -1.82 -59.59 0.26
C GLU A 263 -0.46 -59.94 0.89
N TRP A 264 0.57 -59.12 0.64
CA TRP A 264 1.87 -59.34 1.24
C TRP A 264 1.82 -59.20 2.77
N LYS A 265 1.06 -58.23 3.31
CA LYS A 265 0.87 -58.09 4.76
C LYS A 265 0.18 -59.32 5.36
N GLU A 266 -0.82 -59.87 4.68
CA GLU A 266 -1.50 -61.10 5.11
C GLU A 266 -0.51 -62.28 5.14
N ARG A 267 0.26 -62.50 4.07
CA ARG A 267 1.30 -63.54 4.04
C ARG A 267 2.39 -63.34 5.10
N VAL A 268 2.73 -62.09 5.43
CA VAL A 268 3.67 -61.80 6.52
C VAL A 268 3.06 -62.13 7.88
N LYS A 269 1.78 -61.83 8.11
CA LYS A 269 1.08 -62.21 9.36
C LYS A 269 1.01 -63.73 9.52
N GLU A 270 0.69 -64.46 8.46
CA GLU A 270 0.70 -65.94 8.45
C GLU A 270 2.09 -66.49 8.77
N TRP A 271 3.12 -65.92 8.14
CA TRP A 271 4.51 -66.29 8.40
C TRP A 271 4.94 -65.97 9.84
N GLU A 272 4.50 -64.85 10.41
CA GLU A 272 4.78 -64.48 11.81
C GLU A 272 4.11 -65.44 12.79
N ALA A 273 2.86 -65.81 12.54
CA ALA A 273 2.15 -66.82 13.33
C ALA A 273 2.87 -68.19 13.28
N GLU A 274 3.30 -68.64 12.09
CA GLU A 274 4.07 -69.89 11.97
C GLU A 274 5.44 -69.77 12.64
N ARG A 275 6.12 -68.63 12.51
CA ARG A 275 7.41 -68.38 13.15
C ARG A 275 7.29 -68.47 14.67
N ASP A 276 6.24 -67.91 15.23
CA ASP A 276 6.03 -67.90 16.68
C ASP A 276 5.66 -69.30 17.19
N LEU A 277 4.79 -70.05 16.48
CA LEU A 277 4.54 -71.48 16.76
C LEU A 277 5.82 -72.34 16.67
N ALA A 278 6.63 -72.13 15.63
CA ALA A 278 7.89 -72.85 15.46
C ALA A 278 8.87 -72.56 16.61
N ARG A 279 8.83 -71.34 17.15
CA ARG A 279 9.65 -70.94 18.30
C ARG A 279 9.19 -71.62 19.59
N GLU A 280 7.88 -71.71 19.83
CA GLU A 280 7.29 -72.45 20.96
C GLU A 280 7.63 -73.95 20.89
N GLU A 281 7.60 -74.53 19.71
CA GLU A 281 7.94 -75.94 19.45
C GLU A 281 9.45 -76.22 19.34
N HIS A 282 10.31 -75.19 19.49
CA HIS A 282 11.76 -75.27 19.30
C HIS A 282 12.22 -75.83 17.93
N ARG A 283 11.43 -75.64 16.88
CA ARG A 283 11.78 -75.97 15.49
C ARG A 283 12.14 -74.73 14.68
N ARG A 284 12.67 -74.93 13.47
CA ARG A 284 12.85 -73.83 12.50
C ARG A 284 11.55 -73.59 11.73
N PRO A 285 11.14 -72.33 11.48
CA PRO A 285 9.99 -72.03 10.63
C PRO A 285 10.16 -72.69 9.26
N GLY A 286 9.11 -73.33 8.74
CA GLY A 286 9.20 -74.11 7.51
C GLY A 286 9.46 -73.26 6.28
N TRP A 287 8.95 -72.02 6.27
CA TRP A 287 8.97 -71.14 5.11
C TRP A 287 9.78 -69.85 5.34
N LYS A 288 10.29 -69.28 4.24
CA LYS A 288 11.06 -68.03 4.26
C LYS A 288 10.11 -66.83 4.35
N LYS A 289 10.57 -65.74 4.99
CA LYS A 289 9.81 -64.50 5.08
C LYS A 289 9.50 -63.95 3.66
N PRO A 290 8.23 -63.63 3.34
CA PRO A 290 7.86 -63.04 2.06
C PRO A 290 8.61 -61.71 1.78
N VAL A 291 9.11 -61.51 0.55
CA VAL A 291 9.82 -60.29 0.11
C VAL A 291 8.94 -59.47 -0.84
N LEU A 292 8.80 -58.17 -0.56
CA LEU A 292 7.88 -57.27 -1.29
C LEU A 292 8.44 -56.73 -2.62
N LYS A 293 9.78 -56.64 -2.74
CA LYS A 293 10.45 -55.82 -3.77
C LYS A 293 10.12 -56.25 -5.22
N ASP A 294 9.96 -57.54 -5.46
CA ASP A 294 9.78 -58.09 -6.81
C ASP A 294 8.31 -58.19 -7.24
N LEU A 295 7.37 -57.88 -6.34
CA LEU A 295 5.93 -57.96 -6.59
C LEU A 295 5.32 -56.63 -7.03
N LEU A 296 5.97 -55.49 -6.75
CA LEU A 296 5.42 -54.17 -7.05
C LEU A 296 5.70 -53.73 -8.49
N PHE A 297 4.69 -53.17 -9.14
CA PHE A 297 4.83 -52.55 -10.45
C PHE A 297 5.68 -51.26 -10.37
N PRO A 298 6.72 -51.13 -11.21
CA PRO A 298 7.58 -49.95 -11.24
C PRO A 298 6.80 -48.70 -11.68
N PRO A 299 7.26 -47.49 -11.33
CA PRO A 299 6.60 -46.25 -11.74
C PRO A 299 6.59 -46.11 -13.27
N LEU A 300 5.45 -45.67 -13.82
CA LEU A 300 5.34 -45.38 -15.25
C LEU A 300 6.14 -44.11 -15.58
N PRO A 301 6.95 -44.10 -16.65
CA PRO A 301 7.64 -42.90 -17.08
C PRO A 301 6.63 -41.82 -17.44
N LYS A 302 6.78 -40.63 -16.86
CA LYS A 302 5.95 -39.48 -17.19
C LYS A 302 6.19 -39.10 -18.67
N PRO A 303 5.15 -38.73 -19.44
CA PRO A 303 5.33 -38.25 -20.81
C PRO A 303 6.35 -37.11 -20.84
N GLY A 304 7.53 -37.41 -21.38
CA GLY A 304 8.62 -36.46 -21.48
C GLY A 304 8.36 -35.57 -22.69
N PHE A 305 7.77 -34.40 -22.48
CA PHE A 305 7.72 -33.41 -23.54
C PHE A 305 9.10 -32.76 -23.61
N ALA A 306 9.82 -33.00 -24.70
CA ALA A 306 11.06 -32.29 -24.99
C ALA A 306 10.77 -30.79 -24.86
N VAL A 307 11.40 -30.15 -23.88
CA VAL A 307 11.40 -28.70 -23.79
C VAL A 307 12.29 -28.26 -24.93
N GLU A 308 11.67 -27.80 -26.01
CA GLU A 308 12.36 -27.18 -27.15
C GLU A 308 13.37 -26.16 -26.59
N PRO A 309 14.69 -26.35 -26.78
CA PRO A 309 15.72 -25.52 -26.19
C PRO A 309 15.72 -24.14 -26.86
N GLY A 310 14.84 -23.27 -26.39
CA GLY A 310 14.65 -21.94 -26.96
C GLY A 310 13.35 -21.26 -26.53
N GLU A 311 12.31 -22.03 -26.19
CA GLU A 311 11.14 -21.49 -25.52
C GLU A 311 11.46 -21.33 -24.04
N LYS A 312 12.07 -20.20 -23.67
CA LYS A 312 11.88 -19.67 -22.31
C LYS A 312 10.37 -19.62 -22.13
N MET A 313 9.87 -20.48 -21.26
CA MET A 313 8.49 -20.45 -20.76
C MET A 313 8.30 -19.03 -20.23
N VAL A 314 7.84 -18.13 -21.09
CA VAL A 314 7.14 -16.95 -20.62
C VAL A 314 5.89 -17.56 -20.06
N GLU A 315 5.96 -17.84 -18.75
CA GLU A 315 4.82 -18.05 -17.88
C GLU A 315 4.00 -16.78 -18.01
N THR A 316 3.30 -16.72 -19.14
CA THR A 316 2.37 -15.66 -19.45
C THR A 316 1.21 -16.11 -18.62
N ASP A 317 1.18 -15.57 -17.41
CA ASP A 317 0.05 -15.50 -16.50
C ASP A 317 -1.09 -14.72 -17.19
N GLU A 318 -1.41 -15.12 -18.42
CA GLU A 318 -2.68 -14.86 -19.09
C GLU A 318 -3.68 -15.82 -18.46
N GLU A 319 -3.94 -15.59 -17.18
CA GLU A 319 -5.29 -15.69 -16.65
C GLU A 319 -6.17 -14.74 -17.48
N GLU A 320 -6.61 -15.27 -18.62
CA GLU A 320 -7.71 -14.74 -19.38
C GLU A 320 -9.00 -15.00 -18.59
N GLY A 321 -9.58 -13.93 -18.03
CA GLY A 321 -10.94 -13.91 -17.48
C GLY A 321 -10.96 -13.99 -15.94
N GLY A 322 -11.07 -12.88 -15.21
CA GLY A 322 -12.19 -11.96 -15.40
C GLY A 322 -13.53 -12.63 -15.06
N LYS A 323 -13.63 -13.28 -13.90
CA LYS A 323 -14.87 -13.27 -13.12
C LYS A 323 -14.71 -12.24 -12.00
N ASP A 324 -14.92 -10.99 -12.39
CA ASP A 324 -15.38 -9.95 -11.50
C ASP A 324 -16.75 -10.38 -10.95
N ASN A 325 -16.71 -11.16 -9.87
CA ASN A 325 -17.85 -11.44 -9.03
C ASN A 325 -17.80 -10.46 -7.85
N GLY A 326 -17.97 -9.17 -8.17
CA GLY A 326 -18.50 -8.21 -7.21
C GLY A 326 -19.91 -8.63 -6.82
N SER A 327 -20.05 -9.51 -5.83
CA SER A 327 -21.29 -9.65 -5.08
C SER A 327 -21.07 -10.28 -3.72
N ARG A 328 -21.35 -9.45 -2.72
CA ARG A 328 -21.86 -9.77 -1.37
C ARG A 328 -20.85 -10.24 -0.33
N ASP A 329 -20.51 -9.28 0.52
CA ASP A 329 -20.94 -9.28 1.93
C ASP A 329 -21.82 -10.49 2.27
N SER A 330 -21.19 -11.50 2.85
CA SER A 330 -21.86 -12.35 3.82
C SER A 330 -20.95 -12.39 5.02
N ASP A 331 -21.22 -11.49 5.95
CA ASP A 331 -21.07 -11.77 7.37
C ASP A 331 -21.62 -13.18 7.60
N SER A 332 -20.72 -14.12 7.85
CA SER A 332 -21.03 -15.32 8.60
C SER A 332 -19.98 -15.38 9.67
N ASP A 333 -20.34 -14.77 10.80
CA ASP A 333 -20.13 -15.34 12.12
C ASP A 333 -20.24 -16.88 12.09
N SER A 334 -19.60 -17.51 13.09
CA SER A 334 -19.58 -18.95 13.40
C SER A 334 -18.48 -19.78 12.70
N ASP A 335 -17.58 -20.50 13.36
CA ASP A 335 -17.50 -20.93 14.74
C ASP A 335 -16.03 -21.25 15.12
N GLU A 336 -15.73 -20.99 16.39
CA GLU A 336 -14.93 -21.84 17.28
C GLU A 336 -13.63 -22.45 16.75
N ASP A 337 -12.53 -21.68 16.75
CA ASP A 337 -11.22 -22.27 17.05
C ASP A 337 -10.95 -22.07 18.54
N SER A 338 -11.24 -23.14 19.27
CA SER A 338 -10.94 -23.28 20.68
C SER A 338 -9.43 -23.35 20.84
N ASP A 339 -8.85 -22.19 21.14
CA ASP A 339 -7.61 -22.10 21.91
C ASP A 339 -7.77 -22.94 23.18
N LEU A 340 -7.31 -24.18 23.12
CA LEU A 340 -6.99 -24.98 24.30
C LEU A 340 -5.58 -24.58 24.74
N PRO A 341 -5.41 -23.68 25.73
CA PRO A 341 -4.16 -23.60 26.45
C PRO A 341 -4.00 -24.92 27.20
N ASN A 342 -3.03 -25.71 26.79
CA ASN A 342 -2.54 -26.86 27.53
C ASN A 342 -1.89 -26.34 28.83
N SER A 343 -2.73 -26.07 29.84
CA SER A 343 -2.31 -25.78 31.20
C SER A 343 -1.79 -27.08 31.80
N ALA A 344 -0.49 -27.34 31.60
CA ALA A 344 0.26 -28.25 32.44
C ALA A 344 0.31 -27.65 33.84
N ASP A 345 -0.70 -28.01 34.63
CA ASP A 345 -0.77 -27.89 36.08
C ASP A 345 0.24 -28.89 36.66
N GLU A 346 1.53 -28.52 36.62
CA GLU A 346 2.56 -29.14 37.48
C GLU A 346 2.60 -28.37 38.79
N SER A 347 1.56 -28.58 39.60
CA SER A 347 1.56 -28.24 41.01
C SER A 347 1.51 -29.55 41.82
N GLY A 348 2.54 -29.77 42.64
CA GLY A 348 2.50 -30.71 43.74
C GLY A 348 3.37 -31.95 43.57
N ASN A 349 4.63 -31.87 44.04
CA ASN A 349 4.93 -32.54 45.29
C ASN A 349 6.20 -31.96 45.92
N ASP A 350 6.00 -30.95 46.75
CA ASP A 350 6.89 -30.61 47.83
C ASP A 350 6.64 -31.65 48.93
N SER A 351 7.54 -32.61 49.09
CA SER A 351 7.63 -33.42 50.31
C SER A 351 9.08 -33.50 50.76
N ASP A 352 9.44 -32.48 51.53
CA ASP A 352 10.23 -32.63 52.74
C ASP A 352 9.84 -33.93 53.47
N ALA A 353 10.82 -34.81 53.73
CA ALA A 353 11.05 -35.40 55.05
C ALA A 353 12.10 -36.52 54.99
N TYR A 354 13.18 -36.29 55.73
CA TYR A 354 13.87 -37.26 56.57
C TYR A 354 14.17 -38.66 55.99
N ARG A 355 15.45 -38.90 55.68
CA ARG A 355 16.16 -40.03 56.29
C ARG A 355 17.67 -39.84 56.32
N GLU A 356 18.18 -40.02 57.53
CA GLU A 356 19.56 -40.31 57.92
C GLU A 356 20.18 -41.49 57.15
#